data_AF-A0A4Q6BKE4-F1
#
_entry.id   AF-A0A4Q6BKE4-F1
#
_cell.length_a   1.000
_cell.length_b   1.000
_cell.length_c   1.000
_cell.angle_alpha   90.00
_cell.angle_beta   90.00
_cell.angle_gamma   90.00
#
_symmetry.space_group_name_H-M   'P 1'
#
loop_
_entity.id
_entity.type
_entity.pdbx_description
1 polymer ?
#
loop_
_entity_poly.entity_id
_entity_poly.type
_entity_poly.pdbx_seq_one_letter_code
_entity_poly.pdbx_strand_id
1 'polypeptide(L)'
;MSHSFRVLSSMVVALGLFACGGSQQSAETSKSMTPSQAAAPLPSTLTVEEAERIVREARGAFAHPDSQNPLRQPKSLDDVLAILRTDQIDLFAAGVAFAEKDASPRAKALQAQIEIAWGENQRIVAQLLDGLSGELREEILELRESEAAGKLSPADAERVQRLEALLADEAPLVPALSKLAPMHLGKGRVLAETLVNQAPADYEGYRVLADYARIRGDWEKFDQLVKEVQTRHPTSTGLLFLQGIEVAERTRDFKGASVYMRQALAKEPKFARAQVQLFLFADGLDAKQAEFTKLQASSPQHQVVVLVGPVLKEAFDTRAAREKRLRQTDWRIQRF
;
A
#
# COMPACT_ATOMS: atom_id res chain seq x y z
N MET A 1 -72.23 -19.92 -43.08
CA MET A 1 -72.12 -20.29 -41.65
C MET A 1 -70.69 -20.73 -41.40
N SER A 2 -70.09 -20.10 -40.40
CA SER A 2 -68.69 -20.09 -39.97
C SER A 2 -68.22 -21.38 -39.32
N HIS A 3 -67.00 -21.85 -39.65
CA HIS A 3 -66.01 -22.55 -38.79
C HIS A 3 -64.68 -22.62 -39.59
N SER A 4 -63.60 -21.85 -39.31
CA SER A 4 -62.63 -21.88 -38.19
C SER A 4 -61.88 -23.21 -38.00
N PHE A 5 -60.61 -23.28 -38.45
CA PHE A 5 -59.55 -24.16 -37.92
C PHE A 5 -58.17 -23.52 -38.19
N ARG A 6 -57.61 -22.83 -37.19
CA ARG A 6 -56.44 -23.17 -36.34
C ARG A 6 -55.07 -23.14 -37.04
N VAL A 7 -54.41 -21.99 -36.91
CA VAL A 7 -52.96 -21.80 -37.07
C VAL A 7 -52.26 -22.29 -35.78
N LEU A 8 -51.28 -23.18 -35.93
CA LEU A 8 -50.36 -23.62 -34.88
C LEU A 8 -49.26 -22.55 -34.69
N SER A 9 -49.35 -21.79 -33.61
CA SER A 9 -48.22 -21.00 -33.10
C SER A 9 -47.41 -21.85 -32.13
N SER A 10 -46.21 -22.24 -32.54
CA SER A 10 -45.21 -22.86 -31.69
C SER A 10 -44.54 -21.77 -30.85
N MET A 11 -44.78 -21.77 -29.55
CA MET A 11 -44.13 -20.88 -28.59
C MET A 11 -42.91 -21.58 -28.02
N VAL A 12 -41.73 -21.26 -28.55
CA VAL A 12 -40.44 -21.71 -28.02
C VAL A 12 -40.10 -20.82 -26.82
N VAL A 13 -40.23 -21.38 -25.61
CA VAL A 13 -39.74 -20.76 -24.38
C VAL A 13 -38.24 -21.03 -24.28
N ALA A 14 -37.44 -20.03 -24.66
CA ALA A 14 -36.01 -20.04 -24.39
C ALA A 14 -35.79 -19.69 -22.91
N LEU A 15 -35.51 -20.70 -22.08
CA LEU A 15 -34.95 -20.49 -20.74
C LEU A 15 -33.53 -19.92 -20.89
N GLY A 16 -33.40 -18.60 -20.75
CA GLY A 16 -32.12 -17.94 -20.58
C GLY A 16 -31.54 -18.27 -19.21
N LEU A 17 -30.54 -19.15 -19.18
CA LEU A 17 -29.66 -19.35 -18.04
C LEU A 17 -28.85 -18.06 -17.84
N PHE A 18 -29.35 -17.17 -16.97
CA PHE A 18 -28.53 -16.09 -16.43
C PHE A 18 -27.46 -16.72 -15.53
N ALA A 19 -26.26 -16.90 -16.09
CA ALA A 19 -25.07 -17.14 -15.30
C ALA A 19 -24.78 -15.86 -14.49
N CYS A 20 -25.25 -15.82 -13.25
CA CYS A 20 -24.75 -14.89 -12.25
C CYS A 20 -23.27 -15.22 -12.02
N GLY A 21 -22.38 -14.57 -12.79
CA GLY A 21 -20.96 -14.53 -12.50
C GLY A 21 -20.74 -13.73 -11.22
N GLY A 22 -20.95 -14.37 -10.07
CA GLY A 22 -20.61 -13.82 -8.77
C GLY A 22 -19.10 -13.63 -8.71
N SER A 23 -18.66 -12.37 -8.74
CA SER A 23 -17.29 -11.98 -8.51
C SER A 23 -16.90 -12.36 -7.07
N GLN A 24 -16.28 -13.53 -6.89
CA GLN A 24 -15.74 -14.03 -5.61
C GLN A 24 -14.52 -13.23 -5.09
N GLN A 25 -14.36 -11.97 -5.48
CA GLN A 25 -13.12 -11.22 -5.27
C GLN A 25 -13.05 -10.47 -3.92
N SER A 26 -14.13 -10.53 -3.13
CA SER A 26 -14.38 -9.68 -1.96
C SER A 26 -13.72 -10.12 -0.64
N ALA A 27 -13.08 -11.29 -0.57
CA ALA A 27 -12.51 -11.81 0.69
C ALA A 27 -10.97 -11.69 0.82
N GLU A 28 -10.28 -11.08 -0.15
CA GLU A 28 -8.85 -11.30 -0.34
C GLU A 28 -7.87 -10.42 0.46
N THR A 29 -8.34 -9.38 1.15
CA THR A 29 -7.47 -8.44 1.87
C THR A 29 -7.01 -8.94 3.25
N SER A 30 -7.54 -10.06 3.71
CA SER A 30 -6.95 -10.85 4.81
C SER A 30 -5.68 -11.60 4.37
N LYS A 31 -5.53 -11.85 3.06
CA LYS A 31 -4.38 -12.56 2.52
C LYS A 31 -3.15 -11.65 2.54
N SER A 32 -1.99 -12.27 2.72
CA SER A 32 -0.72 -11.61 2.49
C SER A 32 -0.64 -11.11 1.04
N MET A 33 -0.11 -9.91 0.86
CA MET A 33 0.03 -9.26 -0.44
C MET A 33 1.50 -8.97 -0.71
N THR A 34 1.93 -9.09 -1.96
CA THR A 34 3.30 -8.71 -2.34
C THR A 34 3.38 -7.21 -2.63
N PRO A 35 4.55 -6.55 -2.49
CA PRO A 35 4.73 -5.13 -2.83
C PRO A 35 4.28 -4.74 -4.24
N SER A 36 4.56 -5.57 -5.24
CA SER A 36 4.23 -5.34 -6.65
C SER A 36 2.74 -5.48 -6.88
N GLN A 37 2.13 -6.46 -6.21
CA GLN A 37 0.69 -6.53 -6.15
C GLN A 37 0.15 -5.25 -5.55
N ALA A 38 0.68 -4.82 -4.40
CA ALA A 38 0.39 -3.58 -3.65
C ALA A 38 0.74 -2.29 -4.40
N ALA A 39 1.22 -2.39 -5.64
CA ALA A 39 1.69 -1.24 -6.38
C ALA A 39 1.13 -1.13 -7.80
N ALA A 40 0.12 -1.89 -8.22
CA ALA A 40 -0.36 -1.80 -9.61
C ALA A 40 -0.76 -0.34 -10.00
N PRO A 41 -0.29 0.21 -11.14
CA PRO A 41 -0.59 1.59 -11.50
C PRO A 41 -2.08 1.75 -11.84
N LEU A 42 -2.73 2.72 -11.17
CA LEU A 42 -4.10 3.11 -11.49
C LEU A 42 -4.08 4.34 -12.43
N PRO A 43 -4.88 4.37 -13.51
CA PRO A 43 -4.98 5.54 -14.37
C PRO A 43 -5.58 6.71 -13.58
N SER A 44 -5.05 7.92 -13.79
CA SER A 44 -5.52 9.15 -13.14
C SER A 44 -5.59 10.27 -14.16
N THR A 45 -6.73 10.96 -14.20
CA THR A 45 -6.96 12.13 -15.05
C THR A 45 -6.51 13.44 -14.40
N LEU A 46 -6.06 13.40 -13.15
CA LEU A 46 -5.60 14.57 -12.41
C LEU A 46 -4.36 15.19 -13.06
N THR A 47 -4.26 16.52 -12.96
CA THR A 47 -3.00 17.22 -13.17
C THR A 47 -2.02 16.90 -12.03
N VAL A 48 -0.73 17.23 -12.22
CA VAL A 48 0.27 17.02 -11.17
C VAL A 48 -0.03 17.94 -9.99
N GLU A 49 -0.39 19.19 -10.28
CA GLU A 49 -0.68 20.23 -9.30
C GLU A 49 -1.90 19.87 -8.44
N GLU A 50 -2.96 19.33 -9.05
CA GLU A 50 -4.14 18.82 -8.34
C GLU A 50 -3.77 17.66 -7.42
N ALA A 51 -3.00 16.69 -7.92
CA ALA A 51 -2.57 15.54 -7.15
C ALA A 51 -1.68 15.95 -5.96
N GLU A 52 -0.74 16.86 -6.15
CA GLU A 52 0.09 17.41 -5.08
C GLU A 52 -0.73 18.15 -4.03
N ARG A 53 -1.74 18.92 -4.45
CA ARG A 53 -2.65 19.63 -3.55
C ARG A 53 -3.43 18.66 -2.67
N ILE A 54 -4.08 17.66 -3.28
CA ILE A 54 -4.86 16.63 -2.57
C ILE A 54 -4.00 15.91 -1.52
N VAL A 55 -2.82 15.42 -1.93
CA VAL A 55 -1.92 14.70 -1.01
C VAL A 55 -1.42 15.59 0.12
N ARG A 56 -1.18 16.88 -0.15
CA ARG A 56 -0.75 17.86 0.87
C ARG A 56 -1.87 18.18 1.86
N GLU A 57 -3.10 18.38 1.39
CA GLU A 57 -4.28 18.63 2.22
C GLU A 57 -4.53 17.45 3.15
N ALA A 58 -4.55 16.23 2.63
CA ALA A 58 -4.72 15.02 3.44
C ALA A 58 -3.62 14.88 4.50
N ARG A 59 -2.35 15.06 4.13
CA ARG A 59 -1.25 15.04 5.10
C ARG A 59 -1.39 16.13 6.16
N GLY A 60 -1.85 17.33 5.77
CA GLY A 60 -2.08 18.45 6.69
C GLY A 60 -3.12 18.14 7.75
N ALA A 61 -4.16 17.36 7.42
CA ALA A 61 -5.18 16.93 8.38
C ALA A 61 -4.62 16.02 9.49
N PHE A 62 -3.53 15.30 9.21
CA PHE A 62 -2.89 14.36 10.14
C PHE A 62 -1.54 14.82 10.67
N ALA A 63 -1.06 15.98 10.21
CA ALA A 63 0.21 16.52 10.65
C ALA A 63 0.14 16.79 12.16
N HIS A 64 0.84 15.97 12.95
CA HIS A 64 1.01 16.29 14.36
C HIS A 64 1.75 17.63 14.47
N PRO A 65 1.38 18.49 15.44
CA PRO A 65 1.97 19.81 15.64
C PRO A 65 3.41 19.76 16.18
N ASP A 66 4.14 18.66 15.92
CA ASP A 66 5.57 18.54 16.17
C ASP A 66 6.36 19.36 15.12
N SER A 67 5.98 20.63 15.06
CA SER A 67 6.64 21.75 14.38
C SER A 67 8.12 21.87 14.77
N GLN A 68 8.55 21.15 15.82
CA GLN A 68 9.90 21.13 16.34
C GLN A 68 10.78 19.99 15.79
N ASN A 69 10.28 19.11 14.90
CA ASN A 69 11.15 18.08 14.32
C ASN A 69 12.33 18.74 13.55
N PRO A 70 13.59 18.61 14.03
CA PRO A 70 14.73 19.31 13.44
C PRO A 70 15.02 18.86 12.01
N LEU A 71 14.56 17.66 11.62
CA LEU A 71 14.73 17.13 10.28
C LEU A 71 13.86 17.82 9.22
N ARG A 72 12.93 18.70 9.60
CA ARG A 72 12.24 19.59 8.64
C ARG A 72 13.18 20.61 8.01
N GLN A 73 14.30 20.88 8.66
CA GLN A 73 15.37 21.75 8.18
C GLN A 73 16.70 21.01 8.28
N PRO A 74 16.93 19.98 7.44
CA PRO A 74 18.15 19.19 7.49
C PRO A 74 19.37 20.10 7.31
N LYS A 75 20.42 19.84 8.10
CA LYS A 75 21.67 20.61 8.13
C LYS A 75 22.87 19.81 7.63
N SER A 76 22.69 18.51 7.43
CA SER A 76 23.73 17.57 7.03
C SER A 76 23.18 16.41 6.19
N LEU A 77 24.06 15.68 5.50
CA LEU A 77 23.68 14.42 4.86
C LEU A 77 23.32 13.32 5.86
N ASP A 78 23.77 13.43 7.11
CA ASP A 78 23.35 12.53 8.19
C ASP A 78 21.87 12.78 8.58
N ASP A 79 21.41 14.03 8.53
CA ASP A 79 19.98 14.36 8.67
C ASP A 79 19.18 13.79 7.50
N VAL A 80 19.68 13.90 6.26
CA VAL A 80 19.03 13.30 5.08
C VAL A 80 18.96 11.77 5.22
N LEU A 81 20.01 11.13 5.72
CA LEU A 81 19.99 9.70 6.03
C LEU A 81 18.99 9.38 7.14
N ALA A 82 18.90 10.21 8.18
CA ALA A 82 17.90 10.04 9.24
C ALA A 82 16.46 10.16 8.70
N ILE A 83 16.21 11.12 7.81
CA ILE A 83 14.94 11.28 7.10
C ILE A 83 14.59 9.98 6.35
N LEU A 84 15.51 9.48 5.52
CA LEU A 84 15.32 8.25 4.76
C LEU A 84 15.03 7.04 5.68
N ARG A 85 15.73 6.93 6.81
CA ARG A 85 15.53 5.84 7.77
C ARG A 85 14.13 5.87 8.37
N THR A 86 13.69 7.04 8.82
CA THR A 86 12.37 7.20 9.44
C THR A 86 11.22 7.05 8.45
N ASP A 87 11.49 7.20 7.16
CA ASP A 87 10.52 7.04 6.07
C ASP A 87 9.28 7.95 6.23
N GLN A 88 9.49 9.13 6.81
CA GLN A 88 8.46 10.15 7.04
C GLN A 88 8.31 11.02 5.80
N ILE A 89 7.19 10.86 5.10
CA ILE A 89 6.99 11.42 3.78
C ILE A 89 6.92 12.96 3.76
N ASP A 90 6.56 13.58 4.88
CA ASP A 90 6.54 15.03 5.06
C ASP A 90 7.96 15.62 5.23
N LEU A 91 8.95 14.80 5.58
CA LEU A 91 10.35 15.19 5.65
C LEU A 91 11.08 15.01 4.31
N PHE A 92 10.55 14.19 3.41
CA PHE A 92 11.23 13.82 2.17
C PHE A 92 11.54 15.01 1.25
N ALA A 93 10.61 15.96 1.13
CA ALA A 93 10.82 17.16 0.32
C ALA A 93 12.04 17.97 0.80
N ALA A 94 12.18 18.15 2.12
CA ALA A 94 13.30 18.86 2.71
C ALA A 94 14.62 18.08 2.54
N GLY A 95 14.57 16.75 2.72
CA GLY A 95 15.73 15.87 2.51
C GLY A 95 16.26 15.91 1.08
N VAL A 96 15.36 15.80 0.09
CA VAL A 96 15.70 15.92 -1.34
C VAL A 96 16.28 17.30 -1.65
N ALA A 97 15.62 18.38 -1.21
CA ALA A 97 16.06 19.75 -1.46
C ALA A 97 17.42 20.07 -0.82
N PHE A 98 17.77 19.42 0.29
CA PHE A 98 19.11 19.54 0.88
C PHE A 98 20.14 18.76 0.09
N ALA A 99 19.86 17.48 -0.23
CA ALA A 99 20.77 16.62 -0.96
C ALA A 99 21.09 17.16 -2.36
N GLU A 100 20.13 17.78 -3.04
CA GLU A 100 20.30 18.37 -4.38
C GLU A 100 21.37 19.49 -4.44
N LYS A 101 21.63 20.16 -3.31
CA LYS A 101 22.64 21.23 -3.22
C LYS A 101 24.07 20.71 -3.15
N ASP A 102 24.26 19.41 -2.91
CA ASP A 102 25.56 18.76 -2.77
C ASP A 102 25.78 17.81 -3.96
N ALA A 103 26.82 18.07 -4.75
CA ALA A 103 27.13 17.29 -5.94
C ALA A 103 27.82 15.94 -5.65
N SER A 104 28.12 15.63 -4.39
CA SER A 104 28.82 14.41 -4.01
C SER A 104 28.02 13.15 -4.36
N PRO A 105 28.70 12.02 -4.64
CA PRO A 105 28.03 10.74 -4.88
C PRO A 105 27.11 10.33 -3.74
N ARG A 106 27.50 10.59 -2.49
CA ARG A 106 26.69 10.28 -1.31
C ARG A 106 25.37 11.05 -1.28
N ALA A 107 25.39 12.35 -1.58
CA ALA A 107 24.17 13.17 -1.61
C ALA A 107 23.20 12.69 -2.69
N LYS A 108 23.70 12.45 -3.92
CA LYS A 108 22.91 11.87 -5.01
C LYS A 108 22.36 10.49 -4.66
N ALA A 109 23.13 9.65 -3.98
CA ALA A 109 22.68 8.34 -3.53
C ALA A 109 21.52 8.46 -2.55
N LEU A 110 21.61 9.35 -1.56
CA LEU A 110 20.51 9.60 -0.62
C LEU A 110 19.27 10.17 -1.32
N GLN A 111 19.45 11.11 -2.24
CA GLN A 111 18.36 11.67 -3.04
C GLN A 111 17.64 10.57 -3.84
N ALA A 112 18.39 9.74 -4.57
CA ALA A 112 17.84 8.65 -5.37
C ALA A 112 17.04 7.65 -4.50
N GLN A 113 17.56 7.35 -3.31
CA GLN A 113 16.91 6.47 -2.34
C GLN A 113 15.60 7.04 -1.81
N ILE A 114 15.58 8.33 -1.46
CA ILE A 114 14.36 9.00 -1.00
C ILE A 114 13.32 9.02 -2.12
N GLU A 115 13.70 9.34 -3.36
CA GLU A 115 12.78 9.37 -4.50
C GLU A 115 12.18 7.98 -4.80
N ILE A 116 12.98 6.91 -4.80
CA ILE A 116 12.45 5.54 -4.96
C ILE A 116 11.55 5.15 -3.80
N ALA A 117 11.98 5.40 -2.55
CA ALA A 117 11.20 5.10 -1.36
C ALA A 117 9.85 5.83 -1.43
N TRP A 118 9.84 7.13 -1.72
CA TRP A 118 8.65 7.97 -1.84
C TRP A 118 7.67 7.41 -2.88
N GLY A 119 8.15 7.12 -4.09
CA GLY A 119 7.30 6.61 -5.16
C GLY A 119 6.71 5.23 -4.85
N GLU A 120 7.50 4.32 -4.28
CA GLU A 120 7.00 3.01 -3.82
C GLU A 120 5.92 3.18 -2.75
N ASN A 121 6.22 4.02 -1.76
CA ASN A 121 5.36 4.29 -0.64
C ASN A 121 4.00 4.84 -1.06
N GLN A 122 3.96 5.77 -2.02
CA GLN A 122 2.70 6.27 -2.57
C GLN A 122 1.89 5.18 -3.27
N ARG A 123 2.54 4.24 -3.98
CA ARG A 123 1.85 3.10 -4.61
C ARG A 123 1.22 2.18 -3.55
N ILE A 124 1.99 1.82 -2.53
CA ILE A 124 1.52 0.98 -1.42
C ILE A 124 0.30 1.61 -0.74
N VAL A 125 0.36 2.90 -0.42
CA VAL A 125 -0.77 3.60 0.23
C VAL A 125 -1.99 3.64 -0.69
N ALA A 126 -1.83 4.01 -1.96
CA ALA A 126 -2.93 4.06 -2.92
C ALA A 126 -3.68 2.73 -2.99
N GLN A 127 -2.93 1.62 -3.02
CA GLN A 127 -3.56 0.31 -3.11
C GLN A 127 -4.18 -0.18 -1.81
N LEU A 128 -3.53 0.07 -0.67
CA LEU A 128 -4.14 -0.26 0.62
C LEU A 128 -5.45 0.50 0.77
N LEU A 129 -5.48 1.79 0.44
CA LEU A 129 -6.71 2.59 0.47
C LEU A 129 -7.76 2.03 -0.48
N ASP A 130 -7.41 1.70 -1.72
CA ASP A 130 -8.37 1.16 -2.69
C ASP A 130 -8.97 -0.18 -2.23
N GLY A 131 -8.13 -1.12 -1.80
CA GLY A 131 -8.57 -2.43 -1.33
C GLY A 131 -9.43 -2.36 -0.07
N LEU A 132 -8.99 -1.61 0.94
CA LEU A 132 -9.76 -1.43 2.18
C LEU A 132 -11.07 -0.66 1.93
N SER A 133 -11.05 0.33 1.04
CA SER A 133 -12.25 1.06 0.65
C SER A 133 -13.26 0.16 -0.05
N GLY A 134 -12.81 -0.80 -0.87
CA GLY A 134 -13.66 -1.82 -1.47
C GLY A 134 -14.45 -2.60 -0.41
N GLU A 135 -13.79 -3.10 0.62
CA GLU A 135 -14.44 -3.82 1.71
C GLU A 135 -15.45 -2.97 2.48
N LEU A 136 -15.10 -1.71 2.79
CA LEU A 136 -16.01 -0.83 3.51
C LEU A 136 -17.25 -0.50 2.67
N ARG A 137 -17.13 -0.39 1.35
CA ARG A 137 -18.29 -0.24 0.44
C ARG A 137 -19.20 -1.46 0.47
N GLU A 138 -18.64 -2.66 0.55
CA GLU A 138 -19.43 -3.88 0.67
C GLU A 138 -20.20 -3.93 2.00
N GLU A 139 -19.57 -3.56 3.13
CA GLU A 139 -20.29 -3.45 4.41
C GLU A 139 -21.38 -2.38 4.33
N ILE A 140 -21.12 -1.22 3.72
CA ILE A 140 -22.17 -0.20 3.50
C ILE A 140 -23.33 -0.80 2.70
N LEU A 141 -23.05 -1.56 1.63
CA LEU A 141 -24.09 -2.19 0.82
C LEU A 141 -24.92 -3.18 1.65
N GLU A 142 -24.28 -4.08 2.41
CA GLU A 142 -24.97 -5.04 3.30
C GLU A 142 -25.85 -4.32 4.35
N LEU A 143 -25.36 -3.20 4.91
CA LEU A 143 -26.12 -2.38 5.85
C LEU A 143 -27.30 -1.66 5.16
N ARG A 144 -27.12 -1.13 3.96
CA ARG A 144 -28.21 -0.51 3.17
C ARG A 144 -29.28 -1.52 2.76
N GLU A 145 -28.91 -2.76 2.45
CA GLU A 145 -29.86 -3.85 2.23
C GLU A 145 -30.67 -4.16 3.50
N SER A 146 -30.00 -4.14 4.66
CA SER A 146 -30.67 -4.29 5.97
C SER A 146 -31.62 -3.13 6.27
N GLU A 147 -31.28 -1.91 5.85
CA GLU A 147 -32.15 -0.72 5.91
C GLU A 147 -33.42 -0.90 5.08
N ALA A 148 -33.27 -1.29 3.81
CA ALA A 148 -34.37 -1.54 2.89
C ALA A 148 -35.31 -2.65 3.41
N ALA A 149 -34.77 -3.61 4.15
CA ALA A 149 -35.54 -4.67 4.81
C ALA A 149 -36.19 -4.26 6.15
N GLY A 150 -36.00 -3.02 6.61
CA GLY A 150 -36.51 -2.53 7.90
C GLY A 150 -35.82 -3.15 9.12
N LYS A 151 -34.58 -3.65 8.95
CA LYS A 151 -33.81 -4.38 9.97
C LYS A 151 -32.59 -3.60 10.48
N LEU A 152 -32.36 -2.39 9.98
CA LEU A 152 -31.20 -1.58 10.38
C LEU A 152 -31.39 -1.01 11.79
N SER A 153 -30.39 -1.20 12.65
CA SER A 153 -30.37 -0.58 13.97
C SER A 153 -29.94 0.89 13.89
N PRO A 154 -30.29 1.76 14.87
CA PRO A 154 -29.77 3.13 14.91
C PRO A 154 -28.24 3.22 14.91
N ALA A 155 -27.57 2.29 15.62
CA ALA A 155 -26.11 2.23 15.66
C ALA A 155 -25.50 1.90 14.29
N ASP A 156 -26.15 1.04 13.51
CA ASP A 156 -25.72 0.72 12.15
C ASP A 156 -26.00 1.87 11.18
N ALA A 157 -27.09 2.63 11.36
CA ALA A 157 -27.35 3.84 10.57
C ALA A 157 -26.26 4.91 10.78
N GLU A 158 -25.87 5.15 12.04
CA GLU A 158 -24.73 6.04 12.36
C GLU A 158 -23.43 5.51 11.77
N ARG A 159 -23.24 4.18 11.80
CA ARG A 159 -22.05 3.55 11.21
C ARG A 159 -21.98 3.77 9.71
N VAL A 160 -23.07 3.58 8.98
CA VAL A 160 -23.12 3.84 7.53
C VAL A 160 -22.68 5.28 7.23
N GLN A 161 -23.22 6.27 7.94
CA GLN A 161 -22.85 7.68 7.75
C GLN A 161 -21.36 7.92 8.01
N ARG A 162 -20.79 7.32 9.06
CA ARG A 162 -19.35 7.43 9.35
C ARG A 162 -18.50 6.80 8.25
N LEU A 163 -18.86 5.62 7.76
CA LEU A 163 -18.12 4.94 6.69
C LEU A 163 -18.21 5.72 5.37
N GLU A 164 -19.38 6.26 5.03
CA GLU A 164 -19.58 7.09 3.83
C GLU A 164 -18.72 8.37 3.88
N ALA A 165 -18.68 9.04 5.04
CA ALA A 165 -17.85 10.23 5.24
C ALA A 165 -16.35 9.90 5.08
N LEU A 166 -15.89 8.83 5.74
CA LEU A 166 -14.51 8.36 5.64
C LEU A 166 -14.12 8.04 4.19
N LEU A 167 -14.97 7.33 3.46
CA LEU A 167 -14.70 6.98 2.06
C LEU A 167 -14.72 8.20 1.13
N ALA A 168 -15.53 9.22 1.44
CA ALA A 168 -15.56 10.47 0.67
C ALA A 168 -14.25 11.25 0.84
N ASP A 169 -13.71 11.30 2.06
CA ASP A 169 -12.44 11.98 2.36
C ASP A 169 -11.24 11.30 1.66
N GLU A 170 -11.28 9.97 1.54
CA GLU A 170 -10.19 9.15 0.98
C GLU A 170 -10.26 8.99 -0.55
N ALA A 171 -11.45 9.08 -1.14
CA ALA A 171 -11.68 8.90 -2.58
C ALA A 171 -10.70 9.67 -3.50
N PRO A 172 -10.35 10.95 -3.25
CA PRO A 172 -9.41 11.67 -4.12
C PRO A 172 -7.94 11.24 -3.95
N LEU A 173 -7.57 10.56 -2.85
CA LEU A 173 -6.18 10.24 -2.55
C LEU A 173 -5.61 9.15 -3.45
N VAL A 174 -6.36 8.09 -3.71
CA VAL A 174 -5.93 6.97 -4.56
C VAL A 174 -5.45 7.44 -5.95
N PRO A 175 -6.24 8.20 -6.74
CA PRO A 175 -5.79 8.70 -8.04
C PRO A 175 -4.67 9.76 -7.94
N ALA A 176 -4.60 10.53 -6.85
CA ALA A 176 -3.54 11.50 -6.63
C ALA A 176 -2.19 10.83 -6.36
N LEU A 177 -2.15 9.86 -5.45
CA LEU A 177 -0.96 9.07 -5.15
C LEU A 177 -0.48 8.28 -6.37
N SER A 178 -1.42 7.68 -7.12
CA SER A 178 -1.14 6.95 -8.35
C SER A 178 -0.55 7.84 -9.45
N LYS A 179 -0.95 9.11 -9.49
CA LYS A 179 -0.38 10.12 -10.41
C LYS A 179 1.06 10.48 -10.06
N LEU A 180 1.36 10.67 -8.77
CA LEU A 180 2.66 11.18 -8.31
C LEU A 180 3.74 10.09 -8.25
N ALA A 181 3.37 8.86 -7.88
CA ALA A 181 4.34 7.80 -7.65
C ALA A 181 5.31 7.54 -8.83
N PRO A 182 4.85 7.43 -10.09
CA PRO A 182 5.74 7.20 -11.22
C PRO A 182 6.76 8.33 -11.42
N MET A 183 6.44 9.56 -11.03
CA MET A 183 7.33 10.71 -11.17
C MET A 183 8.53 10.58 -10.23
N HIS A 184 8.28 10.26 -8.96
CA HIS A 184 9.33 10.00 -7.97
C HIS A 184 10.19 8.79 -8.36
N LEU A 185 9.55 7.69 -8.78
CA LEU A 185 10.28 6.51 -9.27
C LEU A 185 11.18 6.85 -10.47
N GLY A 186 10.69 7.65 -11.41
CA GLY A 186 11.45 8.11 -12.57
C GLY A 186 12.67 8.95 -12.20
N LYS A 187 12.51 9.91 -11.27
CA LYS A 187 13.61 10.74 -10.75
C LYS A 187 14.67 9.89 -10.05
N GLY A 188 14.25 9.00 -9.15
CA GLY A 188 15.15 8.10 -8.43
C GLY A 188 15.97 7.21 -9.36
N ARG A 189 15.34 6.66 -10.43
CA ARG A 189 16.03 5.89 -11.47
C ARG A 189 17.14 6.71 -12.15
N VAL A 190 16.84 7.91 -12.64
CA VAL A 190 17.82 8.75 -13.37
C VAL A 190 19.03 9.09 -12.50
N LEU A 191 18.79 9.42 -11.23
CA LEU A 191 19.87 9.67 -10.27
C LEU A 191 20.72 8.41 -10.03
N ALA A 192 20.10 7.24 -9.90
CA ALA A 192 20.80 5.98 -9.67
C ALA A 192 21.61 5.51 -10.90
N GLU A 193 21.09 5.69 -12.11
CA GLU A 193 21.84 5.47 -13.36
C GLU A 193 23.07 6.38 -13.44
N THR A 194 22.89 7.66 -13.05
CA THR A 194 24.00 8.62 -12.99
C THR A 194 25.08 8.16 -12.00
N LEU A 195 24.69 7.63 -10.83
CA LEU A 195 25.63 7.11 -9.83
C LEU A 195 26.41 5.90 -10.35
N VAL A 196 25.75 4.92 -10.97
CA VAL A 196 26.43 3.75 -11.53
C VAL A 196 27.45 4.16 -12.60
N ASN A 197 27.13 5.17 -13.42
CA ASN A 197 28.03 5.67 -14.44
C ASN A 197 29.22 6.46 -13.87
N GLN A 198 29.00 7.25 -12.82
CA GLN A 198 30.04 8.11 -12.23
C GLN A 198 30.93 7.37 -11.23
N ALA A 199 30.39 6.38 -10.53
CA ALA A 199 31.05 5.63 -9.47
C ALA A 199 30.68 4.13 -9.54
N PRO A 200 31.12 3.39 -10.57
CA PRO A 200 30.73 2.00 -10.79
C PRO A 200 31.23 1.01 -9.72
N ALA A 201 32.19 1.43 -8.90
CA ALA A 201 32.70 0.67 -7.75
C ALA A 201 31.77 0.77 -6.53
N ASP A 202 30.98 1.83 -6.43
CA ASP A 202 30.05 2.06 -5.31
C ASP A 202 28.76 1.24 -5.51
N TYR A 203 28.16 0.75 -4.42
CA TYR A 203 27.05 -0.20 -4.51
C TYR A 203 25.67 0.47 -4.47
N GLU A 204 25.59 1.73 -4.04
CA GLU A 204 24.37 2.45 -3.75
C GLU A 204 23.50 2.63 -4.99
N GLY A 205 24.11 3.00 -6.13
CA GLY A 205 23.41 3.12 -7.41
C GLY A 205 22.77 1.80 -7.85
N TYR A 206 23.51 0.69 -7.78
CA TYR A 206 22.98 -0.64 -8.11
C TYR A 206 21.84 -1.04 -7.20
N ARG A 207 21.95 -0.76 -5.89
CA ARG A 207 20.90 -1.08 -4.92
C ARG A 207 19.60 -0.32 -5.22
N VAL A 208 19.69 0.97 -5.54
CA VAL A 208 18.50 1.79 -5.89
C VAL A 208 17.88 1.30 -7.20
N LEU A 209 18.70 0.96 -8.20
CA LEU A 209 18.21 0.40 -9.45
C LEU A 209 17.59 -0.99 -9.25
N ALA A 210 18.11 -1.81 -8.33
CA ALA A 210 17.50 -3.09 -8.00
C ALA A 210 16.09 -2.89 -7.45
N ASP A 211 15.92 -1.96 -6.49
CA ASP A 211 14.61 -1.56 -5.99
C ASP A 211 13.68 -1.10 -7.13
N TYR A 212 14.18 -0.24 -8.04
CA TYR A 212 13.38 0.22 -9.18
C TYR A 212 12.98 -0.94 -10.14
N ALA A 213 13.91 -1.84 -10.45
CA ALA A 213 13.69 -2.98 -11.34
C ALA A 213 12.60 -3.91 -10.79
N ARG A 214 12.66 -4.28 -9.50
CA ARG A 214 11.58 -5.08 -8.88
C ARG A 214 10.23 -4.37 -8.91
N ILE A 215 10.21 -3.06 -8.66
CA ILE A 215 8.98 -2.23 -8.64
C ILE A 215 8.32 -2.19 -10.04
N ARG A 216 9.10 -2.43 -11.10
CA ARG A 216 8.65 -2.55 -12.49
C ARG A 216 8.39 -4.00 -12.93
N GLY A 217 8.72 -4.99 -12.10
CA GLY A 217 8.65 -6.41 -12.45
C GLY A 217 9.77 -6.88 -13.39
N ASP A 218 10.83 -6.09 -13.57
CA ASP A 218 11.99 -6.47 -14.39
C ASP A 218 12.95 -7.34 -13.55
N TRP A 219 12.58 -8.61 -13.40
CA TRP A 219 13.29 -9.57 -12.56
C TRP A 219 14.68 -9.93 -13.10
N GLU A 220 14.85 -9.97 -14.41
CA GLU A 220 16.17 -10.21 -15.00
C GLU A 220 17.15 -9.09 -14.64
N LYS A 221 16.71 -7.83 -14.80
CA LYS A 221 17.53 -6.68 -14.40
C LYS A 221 17.76 -6.63 -12.90
N PHE A 222 16.74 -6.97 -12.10
CA PHE A 222 16.87 -7.09 -10.65
C PHE A 222 17.97 -8.07 -10.26
N ASP A 223 17.97 -9.29 -10.81
CA ASP A 223 18.95 -10.33 -10.49
C ASP A 223 20.37 -9.88 -10.82
N GLN A 224 20.57 -9.21 -11.96
CA GLN A 224 21.86 -8.61 -12.34
C GLN A 224 22.33 -7.58 -11.32
N LEU A 225 21.45 -6.65 -10.93
CA LEU A 225 21.79 -5.55 -10.02
C LEU A 225 22.02 -6.03 -8.57
N VAL A 226 21.23 -7.00 -8.10
CA VAL A 226 21.43 -7.60 -6.77
C VAL A 226 22.77 -8.31 -6.69
N LYS A 227 23.21 -8.97 -7.77
CA LYS A 227 24.55 -9.57 -7.83
C LYS A 227 25.66 -8.53 -7.66
N GLU A 228 25.51 -7.35 -8.27
CA GLU A 228 26.47 -6.24 -8.10
C GLU A 228 26.50 -5.74 -6.65
N VAL A 229 25.32 -5.62 -6.00
CA VAL A 229 25.20 -5.24 -4.58
C VAL A 229 25.82 -6.29 -3.67
N GLN A 230 25.55 -7.58 -3.90
CA GLN A 230 26.10 -8.68 -3.11
C GLN A 230 27.62 -8.75 -3.22
N THR A 231 28.17 -8.52 -4.42
CA THR A 231 29.62 -8.54 -4.67
C THR A 231 30.32 -7.40 -3.94
N ARG A 232 29.74 -6.19 -3.93
CA ARG A 232 30.37 -4.99 -3.34
C ARG A 232 30.09 -4.83 -1.85
N HIS A 233 28.90 -5.22 -1.39
CA HIS A 233 28.45 -4.98 -0.01
C HIS A 233 27.53 -6.10 0.52
N PRO A 234 28.06 -7.32 0.74
CA PRO A 234 27.27 -8.52 1.06
C PRO A 234 26.53 -8.46 2.41
N THR A 235 26.88 -7.53 3.29
CA THR A 235 26.29 -7.41 4.62
C THR A 235 25.32 -6.23 4.77
N SER A 236 24.99 -5.50 3.68
CA SER A 236 24.14 -4.31 3.78
C SER A 236 22.72 -4.68 4.24
N THR A 237 22.13 -3.81 5.06
CA THR A 237 20.70 -3.92 5.45
C THR A 237 19.79 -3.88 4.22
N GLY A 238 20.16 -3.07 3.21
CA GLY A 238 19.42 -2.99 1.96
C GLY A 238 19.42 -4.29 1.14
N LEU A 239 20.50 -5.08 1.18
CA LEU A 239 20.51 -6.39 0.52
C LEU A 239 19.54 -7.36 1.21
N LEU A 240 19.51 -7.40 2.55
CA LEU A 240 18.54 -8.22 3.29
C LEU A 240 17.10 -7.83 2.91
N PHE A 241 16.83 -6.54 2.79
CA PHE A 241 15.53 -6.06 2.34
C PHE A 241 15.20 -6.56 0.93
N LEU A 242 16.09 -6.37 -0.06
CA LEU A 242 15.87 -6.83 -1.43
C LEU A 242 15.62 -8.34 -1.51
N GLN A 243 16.38 -9.15 -0.76
CA GLN A 243 16.22 -10.60 -0.70
C GLN A 243 14.88 -11.00 -0.09
N GLY A 244 14.44 -10.35 0.98
CA GLY A 244 13.13 -10.63 1.55
C GLY A 244 11.98 -10.26 0.61
N ILE A 245 12.08 -9.14 -0.11
CA ILE A 245 11.08 -8.77 -1.12
C ILE A 245 11.06 -9.79 -2.26
N GLU A 246 12.22 -10.20 -2.76
CA GLU A 246 12.32 -11.23 -3.81
C GLU A 246 11.60 -12.52 -3.42
N VAL A 247 11.85 -13.02 -2.20
CA VAL A 247 11.19 -14.22 -1.66
C VAL A 247 9.68 -14.04 -1.65
N ALA A 248 9.18 -12.92 -1.12
CA ALA A 248 7.74 -12.65 -1.08
C ALA A 248 7.12 -12.59 -2.48
N GLU A 249 7.75 -11.89 -3.42
CA GLU A 249 7.22 -11.64 -4.76
C GLU A 249 7.22 -12.87 -5.66
N ARG A 250 8.37 -13.56 -5.73
CA ARG A 250 8.58 -14.65 -6.69
C ARG A 250 7.99 -15.96 -6.19
N THR A 251 8.08 -16.21 -4.88
CA THR A 251 7.70 -17.52 -4.30
C THR A 251 6.42 -17.48 -3.49
N ARG A 252 5.92 -16.28 -3.16
CA ARG A 252 4.81 -16.07 -2.22
C ARG A 252 5.08 -16.65 -0.81
N ASP A 253 6.35 -16.89 -0.47
CA ASP A 253 6.76 -17.28 0.88
C ASP A 253 6.91 -16.05 1.79
N PHE A 254 5.77 -15.53 2.26
CA PHE A 254 5.73 -14.38 3.16
C PHE A 254 6.38 -14.65 4.53
N LYS A 255 6.36 -15.91 4.97
CA LYS A 255 7.00 -16.32 6.24
C LYS A 255 8.52 -16.27 6.11
N GLY A 256 9.07 -16.83 5.04
CA GLY A 256 10.49 -16.74 4.70
C GLY A 256 10.93 -15.30 4.48
N ALA A 257 10.18 -14.51 3.71
CA ALA A 257 10.43 -13.09 3.51
C ALA A 257 10.49 -12.29 4.84
N SER A 258 9.59 -12.60 5.78
CA SER A 258 9.56 -11.97 7.10
C SER A 258 10.82 -12.23 7.94
N VAL A 259 11.54 -13.34 7.70
CA VAL A 259 12.82 -13.61 8.38
C VAL A 259 13.84 -12.53 7.99
N TYR A 260 13.95 -12.22 6.69
CA TYR A 260 14.85 -11.18 6.19
C TYR A 260 14.49 -9.79 6.73
N MET A 261 13.20 -9.44 6.77
CA MET A 261 12.76 -8.14 7.31
C MET A 261 13.10 -7.98 8.79
N ARG A 262 12.94 -9.03 9.60
CA ARG A 262 13.34 -9.01 11.01
C ARG A 262 14.87 -8.93 11.18
N GLN A 263 15.65 -9.59 10.32
CA GLN A 263 17.11 -9.44 10.33
C GLN A 263 17.53 -8.00 9.96
N ALA A 264 16.84 -7.38 9.00
CA ALA A 264 17.06 -5.99 8.63
C ALA A 264 16.75 -5.04 9.80
N LEU A 265 15.62 -5.23 10.48
CA LEU A 265 15.25 -4.46 11.68
C LEU A 265 16.19 -4.71 12.87
N ALA A 266 16.74 -5.92 13.02
CA ALA A 266 17.74 -6.20 14.06
C ALA A 266 19.03 -5.41 13.84
N LYS A 267 19.45 -5.23 12.58
CA LYS A 267 20.59 -4.36 12.23
C LYS A 267 20.25 -2.88 12.32
N GLU A 268 19.04 -2.51 11.94
CA GLU A 268 18.59 -1.13 11.85
C GLU A 268 17.16 -0.99 12.40
N PRO A 269 16.99 -0.81 13.73
CA PRO A 269 15.68 -0.82 14.38
C PRO A 269 14.71 0.27 13.92
N LYS A 270 15.24 1.33 13.28
CA LYS A 270 14.46 2.42 12.72
C LYS A 270 14.10 2.23 11.25
N PHE A 271 14.35 1.06 10.66
CA PHE A 271 14.12 0.84 9.23
C PHE A 271 12.63 0.62 8.92
N ALA A 272 11.87 1.72 8.88
CA ALA A 272 10.42 1.71 8.76
C ALA A 272 9.90 0.90 7.56
N ARG A 273 10.58 0.96 6.41
CA ARG A 273 10.24 0.16 5.21
C ARG A 273 10.16 -1.34 5.52
N ALA A 274 11.09 -1.89 6.30
CA ALA A 274 11.05 -3.31 6.67
C ALA A 274 9.85 -3.64 7.59
N GLN A 275 9.47 -2.72 8.48
CA GLN A 275 8.29 -2.88 9.34
C GLN A 275 6.98 -2.80 8.54
N VAL A 276 6.91 -1.93 7.51
CA VAL A 276 5.79 -1.90 6.56
C VAL A 276 5.66 -3.23 5.84
N GLN A 277 6.77 -3.82 5.40
CA GLN A 277 6.75 -5.12 4.73
C GLN A 277 6.28 -6.25 5.65
N LEU A 278 6.68 -6.25 6.93
CA LEU A 278 6.12 -7.20 7.91
C LEU A 278 4.60 -7.05 8.04
N PHE A 279 4.08 -5.82 8.03
CA PHE A 279 2.63 -5.58 8.01
C PHE A 279 1.96 -6.14 6.75
N LEU A 280 2.55 -5.96 5.56
CA LEU A 280 1.99 -6.48 4.31
C LEU A 280 2.04 -8.03 4.26
N PHE A 281 3.13 -8.62 4.77
CA PHE A 281 3.36 -10.06 4.79
C PHE A 281 2.54 -10.80 5.86
N ALA A 282 2.13 -10.12 6.92
CA ALA A 282 1.36 -10.71 8.00
C ALA A 282 0.07 -11.37 7.47
N ASP A 283 -0.17 -12.60 7.93
CA ASP A 283 -1.31 -13.43 7.56
C ASP A 283 -2.38 -13.36 8.64
N GLY A 284 -3.62 -13.08 8.24
CA GLY A 284 -4.74 -12.89 9.15
C GLY A 284 -4.79 -11.51 9.82
N LEU A 285 -5.96 -11.20 10.37
CA LEU A 285 -6.29 -9.90 10.93
C LEU A 285 -5.44 -9.53 12.15
N ASP A 286 -5.34 -10.44 13.11
CA ASP A 286 -4.63 -10.21 14.37
C ASP A 286 -3.13 -9.95 14.13
N ALA A 287 -2.51 -10.70 13.22
CA ALA A 287 -1.10 -10.52 12.90
C ALA A 287 -0.85 -9.19 12.19
N LYS A 288 -1.71 -8.81 11.22
CA LYS A 288 -1.64 -7.51 10.55
C LYS A 288 -1.81 -6.38 11.55
N GLN A 289 -2.77 -6.48 12.46
CA GLN A 289 -2.98 -5.48 13.52
C GLN A 289 -1.75 -5.36 14.42
N ALA A 290 -1.16 -6.48 14.84
CA ALA A 290 0.05 -6.48 15.66
C ALA A 290 1.24 -5.81 14.97
N GLU A 291 1.49 -6.09 13.69
CA GLU A 291 2.57 -5.45 12.93
C GLU A 291 2.28 -3.97 12.63
N PHE A 292 1.00 -3.60 12.43
CA PHE A 292 0.60 -2.20 12.30
C PHE A 292 0.81 -1.41 13.60
N THR A 293 0.45 -1.97 14.76
CA THR A 293 0.71 -1.34 16.06
C THR A 293 2.19 -1.09 16.29
N LYS A 294 3.06 -2.04 15.90
CA LYS A 294 4.52 -1.83 15.95
C LYS A 294 4.96 -0.69 15.04
N LEU A 295 4.44 -0.62 13.80
CA LEU A 295 4.72 0.46 12.86
C LEU A 295 4.29 1.82 13.42
N GLN A 296 3.11 1.91 14.03
CA GLN A 296 2.62 3.13 14.67
C GLN A 296 3.54 3.57 15.82
N ALA A 297 4.01 2.62 16.63
CA ALA A 297 4.90 2.92 17.75
C ALA A 297 6.30 3.37 17.29
N SER A 298 6.87 2.73 16.25
CA SER A 298 8.21 3.05 15.76
C SER A 298 8.25 4.26 14.83
N SER A 299 7.16 4.50 14.10
CA SER A 299 7.09 5.44 12.98
C SER A 299 5.68 6.05 12.88
N PRO A 300 5.23 6.83 13.87
CA PRO A 300 3.86 7.36 13.94
C PRO A 300 3.51 8.31 12.78
N GLN A 301 4.52 8.93 12.16
CA GLN A 301 4.36 9.82 11.01
C GLN A 301 4.59 9.10 9.66
N HIS A 302 4.73 7.77 9.67
CA HIS A 302 4.83 7.02 8.42
C HIS A 302 3.51 7.15 7.65
N GLN A 303 3.59 7.33 6.33
CA GLN A 303 2.41 7.54 5.48
C GLN A 303 1.37 6.41 5.52
N VAL A 304 1.77 5.15 5.71
CA VAL A 304 0.78 4.05 5.94
C VAL A 304 0.04 4.26 7.27
N VAL A 305 0.72 4.76 8.30
CA VAL A 305 0.06 5.06 9.58
C VAL A 305 -0.89 6.24 9.43
N VAL A 306 -0.42 7.29 8.78
CA VAL A 306 -1.11 8.57 8.68
C VAL A 306 -2.29 8.52 7.72
N LEU A 307 -2.06 8.03 6.49
CA LEU A 307 -3.08 8.06 5.44
C LEU A 307 -3.96 6.80 5.46
N VAL A 308 -3.39 5.62 5.70
CA VAL A 308 -4.16 4.36 5.67
C VAL A 308 -4.77 4.04 7.03
N GLY A 309 -4.17 4.52 8.13
CA GLY A 309 -4.56 4.15 9.49
C GLY A 309 -6.05 4.30 9.82
N PRO A 310 -6.71 5.44 9.49
CA PRO A 310 -8.14 5.60 9.72
C PRO A 310 -8.99 4.52 9.04
N VAL A 311 -8.77 4.29 7.74
CA VAL A 311 -9.49 3.28 6.96
C VAL A 311 -9.19 1.86 7.44
N LEU A 312 -7.92 1.59 7.74
CA LEU A 312 -7.48 0.28 8.22
C LEU A 312 -8.13 -0.08 9.55
N LYS A 313 -8.25 0.88 10.47
CA LYS A 313 -8.89 0.67 11.77
C LYS A 313 -10.38 0.33 11.59
N GLU A 314 -11.10 1.09 10.78
CA GLU A 314 -12.51 0.79 10.50
C GLU A 314 -12.70 -0.56 9.81
N ALA A 315 -11.80 -0.93 8.89
CA ALA A 315 -11.81 -2.25 8.25
C ALA A 315 -11.59 -3.38 9.28
N PHE A 316 -10.65 -3.20 10.22
CA PHE A 316 -10.41 -4.16 11.29
C PHE A 316 -11.63 -4.32 12.21
N ASP A 317 -12.22 -3.22 12.65
CA ASP A 317 -13.42 -3.22 13.50
C ASP A 317 -14.62 -3.86 12.77
N THR A 318 -14.72 -3.65 11.46
CA THR A 318 -15.73 -4.28 10.58
C THR A 318 -15.57 -5.79 10.52
N ARG A 319 -14.37 -6.28 10.24
CA ARG A 319 -14.13 -7.73 10.19
C ARG A 319 -14.34 -8.40 11.55
N ALA A 320 -13.85 -7.80 12.63
CA ALA A 320 -14.04 -8.32 13.98
C ALA A 320 -15.54 -8.42 14.35
N ALA A 321 -16.32 -7.40 14.00
CA ALA A 321 -17.77 -7.43 14.18
C ALA A 321 -18.44 -8.53 13.36
N ARG A 322 -18.06 -8.68 12.08
CA ARG A 322 -18.60 -9.71 11.17
C ARG A 322 -18.29 -11.12 11.67
N GLU A 323 -17.04 -11.39 12.07
CA GLU A 323 -16.66 -12.69 12.65
C GLU A 323 -17.47 -13.01 13.91
N LYS A 324 -17.68 -12.02 14.78
CA LYS A 324 -18.50 -12.20 15.98
C LYS A 324 -19.94 -12.55 15.62
N ARG A 325 -20.55 -11.91 14.61
CA ARG A 325 -21.90 -12.22 14.10
C ARG A 325 -21.98 -13.64 13.52
N LEU A 326 -20.98 -14.05 12.74
CA LEU A 326 -20.92 -15.39 12.14
C LEU A 326 -20.84 -16.47 13.23
N ARG A 327 -19.92 -16.33 14.19
CA ARG A 327 -19.83 -17.24 15.34
C ARG A 327 -21.14 -17.31 16.13
N GLN A 328 -21.87 -16.19 16.22
CA GLN A 328 -23.19 -16.14 16.87
C GLN A 328 -24.31 -16.85 16.10
N THR A 329 -24.18 -16.99 14.79
CA THR A 329 -25.18 -17.68 13.97
C THR A 329 -24.90 -19.19 13.95
N ASP A 330 -23.63 -19.59 13.86
CA ASP A 330 -23.24 -21.00 13.80
C ASP A 330 -23.56 -21.80 15.08
N TRP A 331 -23.40 -21.21 16.28
CA TRP A 331 -23.75 -21.92 17.53
C TRP A 331 -25.24 -22.24 17.63
N ARG A 332 -26.10 -21.44 16.99
CA ARG A 332 -27.54 -21.69 16.97
C ARG A 332 -27.87 -22.87 16.10
N ILE A 333 -27.18 -23.02 14.96
CA ILE A 333 -27.42 -24.12 14.02
C ILE A 333 -27.00 -25.47 14.63
N GLN A 334 -25.93 -25.53 15.43
CA GLN A 334 -25.47 -26.79 16.05
C GLN A 334 -26.35 -27.32 17.20
N ARG A 335 -27.34 -26.56 17.68
CA ARG A 335 -28.24 -26.97 18.78
C ARG A 335 -29.61 -27.47 18.32
N PHE A 336 -29.88 -27.44 17.03
CA PHE A 336 -31.09 -27.98 16.41
C PHE A 336 -30.75 -29.20 15.57
#